data_AF-A0A850R2A3-F1
#
_entry.id   AF-A0A850R2A3-F1
#
_cell.length_a   1.000
_cell.length_b   1.000
_cell.length_c   1.000
_cell.angle_alpha   90.00
_cell.angle_beta   90.00
_cell.angle_gamma   90.00
#
_symmetry.space_group_name_H-M   'P 1'
#
loop_
_entity.id
_entity.type
_entity.pdbx_description
1 polymer ?
#
loop_
_entity_poly.entity_id
_entity_poly.type
_entity_poly.pdbx_seq_one_letter_code
_entity_poly.pdbx_strand_id
1 'polypeptide(L)'
;MYQAALMFNPLLDKQIILRLGHKRKIYDVTITFDPSDFRHLAGLHKLKDRPKVSKQGAREVFREIINMKITFNDISKSDFCPFMEERLVILSELKQIFDGNDSSFAYKFLGKSRKLSYSRISWKYLLEFKDLSGKIGYLF
;
A
#
# COMPACT_ATOMS: atom_id res chain seq x y z
N MET A 1 -3.36 -4.51 -12.22
CA MET A 1 -2.58 -3.24 -12.12
C MET A 1 -3.46 -2.01 -12.31
N TYR A 2 -4.07 -1.79 -13.48
CA TYR A 2 -4.96 -0.64 -13.73
C TYR A 2 -6.09 -0.52 -12.69
N GLN A 3 -6.80 -1.62 -12.42
CA GLN A 3 -7.86 -1.64 -11.41
C GLN A 3 -7.37 -1.22 -10.02
N ALA A 4 -6.20 -1.68 -9.60
CA ALA A 4 -5.60 -1.28 -8.33
C ALA A 4 -5.29 0.23 -8.29
N ALA A 5 -4.81 0.80 -9.39
CA ALA A 5 -4.58 2.24 -9.49
C ALA A 5 -5.89 3.04 -9.43
N LEU A 6 -6.93 2.59 -10.11
CA LEU A 6 -8.26 3.20 -10.03
C LEU A 6 -8.84 3.15 -8.61
N MET A 7 -8.73 2.03 -7.92
CA MET A 7 -9.25 1.87 -6.55
C MET A 7 -8.42 2.64 -5.52
N PHE A 8 -7.13 2.85 -5.80
CA PHE A 8 -6.24 3.68 -4.98
C PHE A 8 -6.49 5.19 -5.16
N ASN A 9 -6.87 5.63 -6.36
CA ASN A 9 -7.00 7.05 -6.68
C ASN A 9 -7.92 7.85 -5.72
N PRO A 10 -9.11 7.34 -5.30
CA PRO A 10 -9.95 8.01 -4.31
C PRO A 10 -9.34 8.14 -2.90
N LEU A 11 -8.25 7.43 -2.60
CA LEU A 11 -7.55 7.52 -1.31
C LEU A 11 -6.60 8.72 -1.25
N LEU A 12 -6.23 9.29 -2.40
CA LEU A 12 -5.32 10.44 -2.48
C LEU A 12 -5.92 11.70 -1.87
N ASP A 13 -7.25 11.86 -1.99
CA ASP A 13 -8.00 13.00 -1.46
C ASP A 13 -8.55 12.75 -0.05
N LYS A 14 -8.13 11.66 0.60
CA LYS A 14 -8.61 11.26 1.93
C LYS A 14 -7.51 11.33 2.97
N GLN A 15 -7.92 11.74 4.17
CA GLN A 15 -7.16 11.54 5.39
C GLN A 15 -7.85 10.45 6.21
N ILE A 16 -7.17 9.32 6.39
CA ILE A 16 -7.67 8.21 7.20
C ILE A 16 -7.12 8.37 8.61
N ILE A 17 -8.00 8.38 9.61
CA ILE A 17 -7.62 8.50 11.02
C ILE A 17 -7.96 7.20 11.74
N LEU A 18 -6.94 6.44 12.11
CA LEU A 18 -7.07 5.25 12.92
C LEU A 18 -6.91 5.62 14.40
N ARG A 19 -7.96 5.43 15.19
CA ARG A 19 -7.95 5.70 16.63
C ARG A 19 -7.65 4.42 17.40
N LEU A 20 -6.46 4.34 18.00
CA LEU A 20 -5.94 3.14 18.64
C LEU A 20 -5.94 3.27 20.16
N GLY A 21 -6.57 2.33 20.86
CA GLY A 21 -6.46 2.21 22.32
C GLY A 21 -5.29 1.32 22.72
N HIS A 22 -4.33 1.84 23.50
CA HIS A 22 -3.25 1.03 24.08
C HIS A 22 -2.82 1.53 25.46
N LYS A 23 -2.77 0.62 26.46
CA LYS A 23 -2.39 0.92 27.86
C LYS A 23 -3.12 2.15 28.42
N ARG A 24 -4.46 2.17 28.31
CA ARG A 24 -5.34 3.26 28.77
C ARG A 24 -5.07 4.64 28.12
N LYS A 25 -4.33 4.67 27.01
CA LYS A 25 -4.10 5.87 26.20
C LYS A 25 -4.68 5.67 24.80
N ILE A 26 -5.16 6.76 24.21
CA ILE A 26 -5.64 6.81 22.83
C ILE A 26 -4.54 7.42 21.97
N TYR A 27 -4.30 6.83 20.80
CA TYR A 27 -3.38 7.32 19.79
C TYR A 27 -4.12 7.47 18.48
N ASP A 28 -4.13 8.66 17.92
CA ASP A 28 -4.61 8.87 16.56
C ASP A 28 -3.44 8.68 15.59
N VAL A 29 -3.62 7.80 14.62
CA VAL A 29 -2.69 7.54 13.52
C VAL A 29 -3.33 8.03 12.24
N THR A 30 -2.72 9.05 11.65
CA THR A 30 -3.18 9.64 10.39
C THR A 30 -2.43 9.01 9.23
N ILE A 31 -3.18 8.51 8.25
CA ILE A 31 -2.66 7.97 6.99
C ILE A 31 -3.16 8.87 5.86
N THR A 32 -2.24 9.30 5.03
CA THR A 32 -2.48 10.05 3.79
C THR A 32 -1.67 9.40 2.68
N PHE A 33 -2.18 9.43 1.46
CA PHE A 33 -1.51 8.84 0.31
C PHE A 33 -1.11 9.91 -0.70
N ASP A 34 0.04 9.71 -1.33
CA ASP A 34 0.50 10.45 -2.50
C ASP A 34 0.53 9.53 -3.73
N PRO A 35 0.33 10.05 -4.96
CA PRO A 35 0.47 9.25 -6.19
C PRO A 35 1.78 8.46 -6.27
N SER A 36 2.87 8.98 -5.72
CA SER A 36 4.17 8.29 -5.71
C SER A 36 4.21 7.05 -4.83
N ASP A 37 3.35 6.95 -3.80
CA ASP A 37 3.29 5.79 -2.90
C ASP A 37 2.86 4.53 -3.66
N PHE A 38 2.01 4.69 -4.68
CA PHE A 38 1.54 3.59 -5.51
C PHE A 38 2.69 2.74 -6.07
N ARG A 39 3.80 3.37 -6.47
CA ARG A 39 4.97 2.64 -7.03
C ARG A 39 5.56 1.65 -6.02
N HIS A 40 5.63 2.02 -4.75
CA HIS A 40 6.16 1.16 -3.72
C HIS A 40 5.14 0.12 -3.27
N LEU A 41 3.91 0.57 -3.02
CA LEU A 41 2.81 -0.28 -2.58
C LEU A 41 2.54 -1.40 -3.60
N ALA A 42 2.44 -1.06 -4.90
CA ALA A 42 2.20 -2.02 -5.98
C ALA A 42 3.42 -2.89 -6.34
N GLY A 43 4.59 -2.64 -5.72
CA GLY A 43 5.81 -3.40 -6.01
C GLY A 43 6.57 -2.97 -7.29
N LEU A 44 6.09 -1.94 -8.00
CA LEU A 44 6.68 -1.46 -9.26
C LEU A 44 8.14 -0.99 -9.13
N HIS A 45 8.56 -0.57 -7.93
CA HIS A 45 9.96 -0.23 -7.65
C HIS A 45 10.95 -1.40 -7.83
N LYS A 46 10.46 -2.65 -7.90
CA LYS A 46 11.29 -3.85 -8.15
C LYS A 46 11.58 -4.09 -9.63
N LEU A 47 10.79 -3.52 -10.55
CA LEU A 47 10.89 -3.73 -12.00
C LEU A 47 12.09 -3.02 -12.63
N LYS A 48 13.31 -3.29 -12.14
CA LYS A 48 14.54 -2.65 -12.62
C LYS A 48 14.81 -2.92 -14.10
N ASP A 49 14.34 -4.08 -14.58
CA ASP A 49 14.43 -4.58 -15.95
C ASP A 49 13.37 -3.98 -16.90
N ARG A 50 12.46 -3.12 -16.41
CA ARG A 50 11.43 -2.46 -17.21
C ARG A 50 11.66 -0.95 -17.27
N PRO A 51 12.45 -0.43 -18.24
CA PRO A 51 12.77 1.00 -18.34
C PRO A 51 11.55 1.93 -18.37
N LYS A 52 10.46 1.50 -19.01
CA LYS A 52 9.18 2.22 -19.08
C LYS A 52 8.60 2.53 -17.68
N VAL A 53 8.94 1.73 -16.67
CA VAL A 53 8.52 1.96 -15.28
C VAL A 53 9.69 2.45 -14.42
N SER A 54 10.88 1.86 -14.58
CA SER A 54 12.00 2.10 -13.67
C SER A 54 12.62 3.49 -13.81
N LYS A 55 12.71 4.02 -15.03
CA LYS A 55 13.33 5.32 -15.32
C LYS A 55 12.39 6.52 -15.15
N GLN A 56 11.08 6.27 -15.09
CA GLN A 56 10.08 7.31 -14.93
C GLN A 56 9.89 7.71 -13.46
N GLY A 57 9.43 8.94 -13.23
CA GLY A 57 9.06 9.43 -11.90
C GLY A 57 7.86 8.65 -11.34
N ALA A 58 7.82 8.40 -10.02
CA ALA A 58 6.78 7.57 -9.42
C ALA A 58 5.35 8.09 -9.63
N ARG A 59 5.15 9.42 -9.51
CA ARG A 59 3.86 10.07 -9.81
C ARG A 59 3.48 9.94 -11.29
N GLU A 60 4.46 10.03 -12.19
CA GLU A 60 4.23 9.87 -13.63
C GLU A 60 3.75 8.46 -13.96
N VAL A 61 4.45 7.45 -13.43
CA VAL A 61 4.07 6.04 -13.60
C VAL A 61 2.63 5.80 -13.17
N PHE A 62 2.22 6.33 -12.00
CA PHE A 62 0.84 6.21 -11.54
C PHE A 62 -0.16 6.84 -12.53
N ARG A 63 0.12 8.06 -12.99
CA ARG A 63 -0.71 8.77 -13.97
C ARG A 63 -0.79 8.03 -15.31
N GLU A 64 0.32 7.50 -15.80
CA GLU A 64 0.36 6.71 -17.04
C GLU A 64 -0.39 5.39 -16.92
N ILE A 65 -0.40 4.77 -15.73
CA ILE A 65 -1.22 3.57 -15.47
C ILE A 65 -2.71 3.93 -15.53
N ILE A 66 -3.14 5.01 -14.86
CA ILE A 66 -4.55 5.47 -14.92
C ILE A 66 -4.95 5.82 -16.35
N ASN A 67 -4.06 6.41 -17.13
CA ASN A 67 -4.32 6.73 -18.53
C ASN A 67 -4.13 5.52 -19.48
N MET A 68 -3.94 4.32 -18.95
CA MET A 68 -3.68 3.08 -19.71
C MET A 68 -2.47 3.13 -20.66
N LYS A 69 -1.55 4.08 -20.48
CA LYS A 69 -0.30 4.18 -21.26
C LYS A 69 0.74 3.16 -20.80
N ILE A 70 0.75 2.84 -19.50
CA ILE A 70 1.48 1.70 -18.93
C ILE A 70 0.46 0.63 -18.54
N THR A 71 0.58 -0.55 -19.14
CA THR A 71 -0.33 -1.68 -18.95
C THR A 71 0.38 -2.86 -18.31
N PHE A 72 -0.38 -3.87 -17.88
CA PHE A 72 0.22 -5.09 -17.32
C PHE A 72 1.12 -5.80 -18.34
N ASN A 73 0.81 -5.71 -19.63
CA ASN A 73 1.62 -6.30 -20.70
C ASN A 73 3.03 -5.68 -20.80
N ASP A 74 3.18 -4.40 -20.42
CA ASP A 74 4.49 -3.74 -20.41
C ASP A 74 5.45 -4.34 -19.35
N ILE A 75 4.89 -4.96 -18.31
CA ILE A 75 5.64 -5.44 -17.14
C ILE A 75 5.61 -6.96 -16.97
N SER A 76 4.69 -7.66 -17.65
CA SER A 76 4.43 -9.10 -17.46
C SER A 76 5.63 -10.01 -17.72
N LYS A 77 6.55 -9.59 -18.60
CA LYS A 77 7.77 -10.34 -18.91
C LYS A 77 8.88 -10.19 -17.85
N SER A 78 8.68 -9.39 -16.81
CA SER A 78 9.68 -9.20 -15.76
C SER A 78 9.68 -10.37 -14.80
N ASP A 79 10.87 -10.84 -14.41
CA ASP A 79 11.04 -11.84 -13.36
C ASP A 79 10.51 -11.36 -12.00
N PHE A 80 10.33 -10.04 -11.83
CA PHE A 80 9.77 -9.47 -10.61
C PHE A 80 8.23 -9.37 -10.62
N CYS A 81 7.58 -9.62 -11.76
CA CYS A 81 6.13 -9.50 -11.90
C CYS A 81 5.32 -10.44 -10.97
N PRO A 82 5.71 -11.71 -10.77
CA PRO A 82 4.97 -12.62 -9.88
C PRO A 82 4.84 -12.11 -8.43
N PHE A 83 5.81 -11.34 -7.94
CA PHE A 83 5.80 -10.81 -6.57
C PHE A 83 4.87 -9.59 -6.38
N MET A 84 4.22 -9.14 -7.45
CA MET A 84 3.34 -7.96 -7.42
C MET A 84 1.86 -8.30 -7.27
N GLU A 85 1.45 -9.52 -7.59
CA GLU A 85 0.03 -9.90 -7.68
C GLU A 85 -0.70 -9.66 -6.36
N GLU A 86 -0.20 -10.23 -5.27
CA GLU A 86 -0.76 -10.06 -3.92
C GLU A 86 -0.86 -8.57 -3.52
N ARG A 87 0.16 -7.78 -3.85
CA ARG A 87 0.18 -6.35 -3.54
C ARG A 87 -0.90 -5.59 -4.30
N LEU A 88 -1.15 -5.95 -5.55
CA LEU A 88 -2.18 -5.35 -6.38
C LEU A 88 -3.59 -5.71 -5.90
N VAL A 89 -3.79 -6.93 -5.38
CA VAL A 89 -5.04 -7.34 -4.74
C VAL A 89 -5.31 -6.48 -3.51
N ILE A 90 -4.37 -6.45 -2.56
CA ILE A 90 -4.52 -5.65 -1.32
C ILE A 90 -4.77 -4.17 -1.64
N LEU A 91 -4.04 -3.59 -2.61
CA LEU A 91 -4.25 -2.20 -3.04
C LEU A 91 -5.64 -1.95 -3.62
N SER A 92 -6.22 -2.93 -4.31
CA SER A 92 -7.57 -2.81 -4.89
C SER A 92 -8.65 -2.83 -3.80
N GLU A 93 -8.36 -3.47 -2.67
CA GLU A 93 -9.26 -3.63 -1.52
C GLU A 93 -9.03 -2.58 -0.43
N LEU A 94 -7.92 -1.83 -0.51
CA LEU A 94 -7.43 -0.95 0.55
C LEU A 94 -8.47 0.07 1.03
N LYS A 95 -9.26 0.62 0.11
CA LYS A 95 -10.37 1.52 0.45
C LYS A 95 -11.43 0.83 1.31
N GLN A 96 -11.81 -0.40 0.97
CA GLN A 96 -12.80 -1.16 1.74
C GLN A 96 -12.25 -1.56 3.11
N ILE A 97 -10.96 -1.89 3.19
CA ILE A 97 -10.27 -2.17 4.45
C ILE A 97 -10.31 -0.95 5.40
N PHE A 98 -10.20 0.27 4.87
CA PHE A 98 -10.31 1.49 5.67
C PHE A 98 -11.74 1.95 5.94
N ASP A 99 -12.66 1.75 5.00
CA ASP A 99 -14.07 2.16 5.14
C ASP A 99 -14.90 1.16 5.97
N GLY A 100 -14.38 -0.05 6.23
CA GLY A 100 -15.10 -1.14 6.88
C GLY A 100 -15.53 -0.84 8.32
N ASN A 101 -16.85 -0.74 8.53
CA ASN A 101 -17.53 -0.71 9.84
C ASN A 101 -17.46 -2.05 10.61
N ASP A 102 -16.75 -3.05 10.08
CA ASP A 102 -16.68 -4.37 10.68
C ASP A 102 -15.55 -4.42 11.71
N SER A 103 -15.90 -4.87 12.92
CA SER A 103 -15.00 -4.96 14.06
C SER A 103 -13.86 -5.97 13.86
N SER A 104 -13.90 -6.70 12.73
CA SER A 104 -12.90 -7.65 12.25
C SER A 104 -11.64 -6.99 11.68
N PHE A 105 -11.70 -5.72 11.26
CA PHE A 105 -10.53 -4.88 10.94
C PHE A 105 -9.93 -4.28 12.21
N ALA A 106 -9.72 -5.11 13.23
CA ALA A 106 -9.04 -4.70 14.45
C ALA A 106 -7.56 -4.47 14.13
N TYR A 107 -7.18 -3.20 13.97
CA TYR A 107 -5.77 -2.82 13.88
C TYR A 107 -5.08 -3.17 15.19
N LYS A 108 -4.33 -4.28 15.19
CA LYS A 108 -3.61 -4.68 16.39
C LYS A 108 -2.36 -3.84 16.51
N PHE A 109 -2.31 -3.02 17.55
CA PHE A 109 -1.13 -2.27 17.89
C PHE A 109 -0.04 -3.21 18.42
N LEU A 110 0.99 -3.48 17.62
CA LEU A 110 2.06 -4.43 17.97
C LEU A 110 3.20 -3.80 18.78
N GLY A 111 3.30 -2.47 18.84
CA GLY A 111 4.27 -1.77 19.68
C GLY A 111 4.65 -0.39 19.14
N LYS A 112 5.55 0.30 19.85
CA LYS A 112 6.21 1.52 19.36
C LYS A 112 7.64 1.16 18.96
N SER A 113 8.12 1.76 17.86
CA SER A 113 9.48 1.75 17.31
C SER A 113 10.40 0.60 17.73
N ARG A 114 10.72 -0.28 16.77
CA ARG A 114 11.97 -1.06 16.77
C ARG A 114 12.72 -0.72 15.49
N LYS A 115 13.99 -0.28 15.59
CA LYS A 115 14.89 -0.35 14.44
C LYS A 115 15.02 -1.82 14.07
N LEU A 116 14.51 -2.19 12.91
CA LEU A 116 14.81 -3.51 12.35
C LEU A 116 16.31 -3.51 12.05
N SER A 117 17.08 -4.40 12.68
CA SER A 117 18.55 -4.41 12.61
C SER A 117 19.10 -4.42 11.16
N TYR A 118 18.28 -4.87 10.21
CA TYR A 118 18.64 -5.00 8.79
C TYR A 118 17.78 -4.14 7.85
N SER A 119 17.03 -3.16 8.37
CA SER A 119 16.19 -2.29 7.53
C SER A 119 16.32 -0.83 7.94
N ARG A 120 16.35 0.05 6.94
CA ARG A 120 16.30 1.51 7.12
C ARG A 120 14.91 2.02 7.50
N ILE A 121 13.92 1.13 7.54
CA ILE A 121 12.55 1.47 7.91
C ILE A 121 12.52 1.79 9.40
N SER A 122 12.14 3.03 9.71
CA SER A 122 11.78 3.48 11.06
C SER A 122 10.28 3.74 11.08
N TRP A 123 9.59 3.18 12.06
CA TRP A 123 8.15 3.32 12.21
C TRP A 123 7.78 3.71 13.65
N LYS A 124 6.68 4.46 13.79
CA LYS A 124 6.17 4.89 15.10
C LYS A 124 5.12 3.92 15.64
N TYR A 125 4.30 3.37 14.75
CA TYR A 125 3.26 2.39 15.05
C TYR A 125 3.39 1.22 14.07
N LEU A 126 3.25 -0.02 14.54
CA LEU A 126 3.10 -1.19 13.68
C LEU A 126 1.70 -1.74 13.92
N LEU A 127 0.93 -1.76 12.84
CA LEU A 127 -0.46 -2.20 12.83
C LEU A 127 -0.56 -3.48 12.02
N GLU A 128 -1.25 -4.47 12.56
CA GLU A 128 -1.68 -5.67 11.84
C GLU A 128 -3.12 -5.46 11.37
N PHE A 129 -3.45 -5.85 10.14
CA PHE A 129 -4.81 -5.84 9.62
C PHE A 129 -5.10 -7.16 8.89
N LYS A 130 -6.38 -7.47 8.67
CA LYS A 130 -6.80 -8.57 7.79
C LYS A 130 -7.35 -7.98 6.49
N ASP A 131 -6.98 -8.56 5.37
CA ASP A 131 -7.61 -8.24 4.08
C ASP A 131 -8.98 -8.91 3.95
N LEU A 132 -9.67 -8.71 2.82
CA LEU A 132 -11.02 -9.27 2.61
C LEU A 132 -11.02 -10.80 2.50
N SER A 133 -9.86 -11.41 2.22
CA SER A 133 -9.66 -12.86 2.20
C SER A 133 -9.33 -13.45 3.58
N GLY A 134 -9.12 -12.59 4.60
CA GLY A 134 -8.73 -12.99 5.95
C GLY A 134 -7.21 -13.15 6.14
N LYS A 135 -6.38 -12.82 5.15
CA LYS A 135 -4.92 -12.86 5.25
C LYS A 135 -4.39 -11.67 6.03
N ILE A 136 -3.32 -11.90 6.79
CA ILE A 136 -2.71 -10.88 7.64
C ILE A 136 -1.78 -9.96 6.82
N GLY A 137 -2.03 -8.67 6.91
CA GLY A 137 -1.16 -7.59 6.42
C GLY A 137 -0.61 -6.74 7.57
N TYR A 138 0.42 -5.94 7.27
CA TYR A 138 1.02 -5.02 8.23
C TYR A 138 1.17 -3.62 7.64
N LEU A 139 0.94 -2.60 8.47
CA LEU A 139 1.16 -1.18 8.17
C LEU A 139 2.12 -0.60 9.23
N PHE A 140 3.19 0.04 8.79
CA PHE A 140 4.26 0.56 9.64
C PHE A 140 4.76 1.92 9.15
#